data_AF-A0A1I6EPQ1-F1
#
_entry.id   AF-A0A1I6EPQ1-F1
#
_cell.length_a   1.000
_cell.length_b   1.000
_cell.length_c   1.000
_cell.angle_alpha   90.00
_cell.angle_beta   90.00
_cell.angle_gamma   90.00
#
_symmetry.space_group_name_H-M   'P 1'
#
loop_
_entity.id
_entity.type
_entity.pdbx_description
1 polymer ?
#
loop_
_entity_poly.entity_id
_entity_poly.type
_entity_poly.pdbx_seq_one_letter_code
_entity_poly.pdbx_strand_id
1 'polypeptide(L)' 'MIERHHPTLSIGVQCRLLSISRSSFYYAPQGETEMNLALMR' A
#
# COMPACT_ATOMS: atom_id res chain seq x y z
N MET A 1 -6.26 9.29 -3.07
CA MET A 1 -4.78 9.37 -2.98
C MET A 1 -4.40 9.59 -1.51
N ILE A 2 -3.28 9.06 -1.02
CA ILE A 2 -2.79 9.32 0.35
C ILE A 2 -1.71 10.40 0.29
N GLU A 3 -1.83 11.43 1.12
CA GLU A 3 -0.97 12.60 1.18
C GLU A 3 -0.24 12.68 2.52
N ARG A 4 1.10 12.75 2.47
CA ARG A 4 1.94 12.78 3.68
C ARG A 4 1.77 14.04 4.52
N HIS A 5 1.36 15.15 3.92
CA HIS A 5 1.32 16.48 4.56
C HIS A 5 -0.09 17.07 4.54
N HIS A 6 -1.10 16.19 4.53
CA HIS A 6 -2.49 16.62 4.56
C HIS A 6 -2.74 17.44 5.85
N PRO A 7 -3.37 18.63 5.75
CA PRO A 7 -3.44 19.59 6.86
C PRO A 7 -4.30 19.15 8.06
N THR A 8 -5.01 18.04 7.96
CA THR A 8 -6.06 17.65 8.92
C THR A 8 -6.14 16.14 9.13
N LEU A 9 -5.90 15.34 8.08
CA LEU A 9 -5.98 13.89 8.15
C LEU A 9 -4.59 13.26 8.25
N SER A 10 -4.36 12.50 9.31
CA SER A 10 -3.14 11.69 9.40
C SER A 10 -3.12 10.60 8.32
N ILE A 11 -1.92 10.12 7.97
CA ILE A 11 -1.74 8.97 7.05
C ILE A 11 -2.59 7.77 7.49
N GLY A 12 -2.71 7.51 8.80
CA GLY A 12 -3.51 6.40 9.31
C GLY A 12 -5.02 6.56 9.05
N VAL A 13 -5.55 7.77 9.18
CA VAL A 13 -6.97 8.06 8.87
C VAL A 13 -7.22 7.92 7.37
N GLN A 14 -6.31 8.46 6.54
CA GLN A 14 -6.40 8.33 5.09
C GLN A 14 -6.33 6.85 4.64
N CYS A 15 -5.47 6.03 5.23
CA CYS A 15 -5.42 4.58 4.97
C CYS A 15 -6.75 3.90 5.34
N ARG A 16 -7.33 4.26 6.49
CA ARG A 16 -8.61 3.70 6.95
C ARG A 16 -9.76 4.03 6.00
N LEU A 17 -9.83 5.25 5.46
CA LEU A 17 -10.85 5.65 4.47
C LEU A 17 -10.79 4.82 3.19
N LEU A 18 -9.60 4.33 2.83
CA LEU A 18 -9.37 3.48 1.66
C LEU A 18 -9.42 1.99 1.97
N SER A 19 -9.76 1.61 3.21
CA SER A 19 -9.76 0.23 3.68
C SER A 19 -8.42 -0.51 3.49
N ILE A 20 -7.31 0.22 3.60
CA ILE A 20 -5.96 -0.36 3.56
C ILE A 20 -5.23 -0.21 4.89
N SER A 21 -4.25 -1.07 5.12
CA SER A 21 -3.34 -0.93 6.26
C SER A 21 -2.34 0.20 6.05
N ARG A 22 -1.84 0.78 7.15
CA ARG A 22 -0.76 1.78 7.10
C ARG A 22 0.54 1.19 6.53
N SER A 23 0.83 -0.08 6.77
CA SER A 23 2.03 -0.74 6.23
C SER A 23 1.97 -0.84 4.70
N SER A 24 0.79 -1.06 4.12
CA SER A 24 0.59 -1.04 2.66
C SER A 24 1.05 0.27 2.02
N PHE A 25 0.91 1.41 2.72
CA PHE A 25 1.37 2.71 2.22
C PHE A 25 2.90 2.88 2.22
N TYR A 26 3.60 2.25 3.16
CA TYR A 26 5.07 2.35 3.25
C TYR A 26 5.79 1.22 2.51
N TYR A 27 5.08 0.17 2.13
CA TYR A 27 5.65 -0.95 1.42
C TYR A 27 6.11 -0.51 0.01
N ALA A 28 7.38 -0.77 -0.29
CA ALA A 28 7.87 -0.68 -1.66
C ALA A 28 7.52 -1.99 -2.38
N PRO A 29 6.78 -1.96 -3.51
CA PRO A 29 6.42 -3.17 -4.23
C PRO A 29 7.70 -3.89 -4.68
N GLN A 30 7.76 -5.18 -4.37
CA GLN A 30 8.78 -6.08 -4.92
C GLN A 30 8.18 -6.85 -6.09
N GLY A 31 8.98 -7.07 -7.13
CA GLY A 31 8.56 -7.92 -8.25
C GLY A 31 8.34 -9.36 -7.79
N GLU A 32 7.55 -10.10 -8.56
CA GLU A 32 7.34 -11.53 -8.35
C GLU A 32 8.52 -12.36 -8.85
N THR A 33 8.71 -13.54 -8.25
CA THR A 33 9.73 -14.49 -8.72
C THR A 33 9.26 -15.22 -9.98
N GLU A 34 10.19 -15.71 -10.80
CA GLU A 34 9.85 -16.51 -11.98
C GLU A 34 9.04 -17.77 -11.61
N MET A 35 9.37 -18.40 -10.49
CA MET A 35 8.62 -19.54 -9.96
C MET A 35 7.18 -19.14 -9.62
N ASN A 36 6.96 -18.03 -8.91
CA ASN A 36 5.61 -17.56 -8.58
C ASN A 36 4.82 -17.23 -9.86
N LEU A 37 5.45 -16.57 -10.83
CA LEU A 37 4.83 -16.26 -12.11
C LEU A 37 4.46 -17.53 -12.90
N ALA A 38 5.26 -18.59 -12.81
CA ALA A 38 4.95 -19.88 -13.41
C ALA A 38 3.74 -20.57 -12.73
N LEU A 39 3.57 -20.39 -11.41
CA LEU A 39 2.44 -20.95 -10.65
C LEU A 39 1.11 -20.20 -10.86
N MET A 40 1.15 -18.93 -11.29
CA MET A 40 -0.05 -18.11 -11.54
C MET A 40 -0.70 -18.36 -12.91
N ARG A 41 -0.09 -19.18 -13.76
CA ARG A 41 -0.57 -19.53 -15.11
C ARG A 41 -1.47 -20.76 -15.08
#